data_AF-A0A967Z5Y9-F1
#
_entry.id   AF-A0A967Z5Y9-F1
#
_cell.length_a   1.000
_cell.length_b   1.000
_cell.length_c   1.000
_cell.angle_alpha   90.00
_cell.angle_beta   90.00
_cell.angle_gamma   90.00
#
_symmetry.space_group_name_H-M   'P 1'
#
loop_
_entity.id
_entity.type
_entity.pdbx_description
1 polymer ?
#
loop_
_entity_poly.entity_id
_entity_poly.type
_entity_poly.pdbx_seq_one_letter_code
_entity_poly.pdbx_strand_id
1 'polypeptide(L)' 'MGAIGMQELIIIFLVVLILFGSKRLPELARGLGKAMNEFKKATSELKDEFDMREIDQDFKKDTQDYKLK' A
#
# COMPACT_ATOMS: atom_id res chain seq x y z
N MET A 1 -27.59 7.49 -14.36
CA MET A 1 -26.85 6.22 -14.17
C MET A 1 -26.61 6.09 -12.67
N GLY A 2 -27.31 5.16 -12.02
CA GLY A 2 -27.28 5.03 -10.56
C GLY A 2 -25.94 4.44 -10.10
N ALA A 3 -25.31 5.07 -9.12
CA ALA A 3 -24.17 4.48 -8.43
C ALA A 3 -24.64 3.18 -7.75
N ILE A 4 -23.75 2.18 -7.71
CA ILE A 4 -24.00 0.95 -6.96
C ILE A 4 -24.22 1.35 -5.50
N GLY A 5 -25.44 1.12 -5.01
CA GLY A 5 -25.81 1.42 -3.63
C GLY A 5 -25.25 0.38 -2.67
N MET A 6 -25.42 0.65 -1.38
CA MET A 6 -25.00 -0.27 -0.32
C MET A 6 -25.67 -1.64 -0.46
N GLN A 7 -26.92 -1.68 -0.93
CA GLN A 7 -27.68 -2.91 -1.09
C GLN A 7 -27.09 -3.80 -2.18
N GLU A 8 -26.73 -3.24 -3.34
CA GLU A 8 -26.10 -3.98 -4.42
C GLU A 8 -24.71 -4.49 -4.02
N LEU A 9 -23.93 -3.70 -3.27
CA LEU A 9 -22.63 -4.15 -2.73
C LEU A 9 -22.78 -5.35 -1.78
N ILE A 10 -23.80 -5.35 -0.91
CA ILE A 10 -24.08 -6.48 -0.02
C ILE A 10 -24.41 -7.74 -0.81
N ILE A 11 -25.21 -7.63 -1.88
CA ILE A 11 -25.56 -8.77 -2.73
C ILE A 11 -24.31 -9.32 -3.43
N ILE A 12 -23.48 -8.46 -4.01
CA ILE A 12 -22.22 -8.88 -4.66
C ILE A 12 -21.31 -9.55 -3.63
N PHE A 13 -21.18 -8.97 -2.45
CA PHE A 13 -20.39 -9.56 -1.37
C PHE A 13 -20.92 -10.94 -0.97
N LEU A 14 -22.23 -11.12 -0.87
CA LEU A 14 -22.84 -12.42 -0.57
C LEU A 14 -22.51 -13.47 -1.64
N VAL A 15 -22.58 -13.11 -2.92
CA VAL A 15 -22.21 -14.01 -4.04
C VAL A 15 -20.74 -14.39 -3.94
N VAL A 16 -19.85 -13.44 -3.69
CA VAL A 16 -18.41 -13.70 -3.47
C VAL A 16 -18.21 -14.62 -2.27
N LEU A 17 -18.92 -14.40 -1.16
CA LEU A 17 -18.84 -15.27 0.02
C LEU A 17 -19.34 -16.69 -0.24
N ILE A 18 -20.30 -16.90 -1.13
CA ILE A 18 -20.77 -18.24 -1.51
C ILE A 18 -19.72 -18.94 -2.38
N LEU A 19 -19.14 -18.23 -3.36
CA LEU A 19 -18.14 -18.78 -4.28
C LEU A 19 -16.81 -19.12 -3.56
N PHE A 20 -16.31 -18.20 -2.75
CA PHE A 20 -15.03 -18.34 -2.08
C PHE A 20 -15.16 -18.90 -0.65
N GLY A 21 -16.31 -18.75 -0.01
CA GLY A 21 -16.53 -19.13 1.39
C GLY A 21 -16.15 -18.02 2.37
N SER A 22 -16.91 -17.90 3.47
CA SER A 22 -16.71 -16.87 4.51
C SER A 22 -15.38 -16.95 5.24
N LYS A 23 -14.70 -18.10 5.19
CA LYS A 23 -13.38 -18.29 5.81
C LYS A 23 -12.22 -17.88 4.91
N ARG A 24 -12.35 -17.98 3.58
CA ARG A 24 -11.24 -17.73 2.65
C ARG A 24 -10.92 -16.25 2.50
N LEU A 25 -11.92 -15.38 2.46
CA LEU A 25 -11.68 -13.92 2.38
C LEU A 25 -10.85 -13.40 3.57
N PRO A 26 -11.21 -13.69 4.84
CA PRO A 26 -10.40 -13.29 6.00
C PRO A 26 -9.02 -13.96 6.03
N GLU A 27 -8.92 -15.21 5.59
CA GLU A 27 -7.65 -15.94 5.53
C GLU A 27 -6.67 -15.31 4.53
N LEU A 28 -7.14 -14.99 3.32
CA LEU A 28 -6.38 -14.26 2.30
C LEU A 28 -5.99 -12.87 2.79
N ALA A 29 -6.93 -12.12 3.39
CA ALA A 29 -6.66 -10.80 3.94
C ALA A 29 -5.59 -10.84 5.06
N ARG A 30 -5.62 -11.85 5.92
CA ARG A 30 -4.57 -12.06 6.95
C ARG A 30 -3.22 -12.39 6.32
N GLY A 31 -3.18 -13.23 5.29
CA GLY A 31 -1.96 -13.56 4.57
C GLY A 31 -1.35 -12.34 3.88
N LEU A 32 -2.15 -11.62 3.10
CA LEU A 32 -1.76 -10.39 2.41
C LEU A 32 -1.36 -9.29 3.41
N GLY A 33 -2.09 -9.14 4.52
CA GLY A 33 -1.78 -8.16 5.55
C GLY A 33 -0.42 -8.42 6.23
N LYS A 34 -0.12 -9.69 6.53
CA LYS A 34 1.20 -10.08 7.04
C LYS A 34 2.30 -9.80 6.01
N ALA A 35 2.10 -10.20 4.75
CA ALA A 35 3.05 -9.95 3.68
C ALA A 35 3.31 -8.45 3.46
N MET A 36 2.26 -7.62 3.45
CA MET A 36 2.35 -6.18 3.33
C MET A 36 3.10 -5.55 4.51
N ASN A 37 2.86 -6.07 5.72
CA ASN A 37 3.54 -5.59 6.92
C ASN A 37 5.04 -5.92 6.92
N GLU A 38 5.40 -7.15 6.57
CA GLU A 38 6.81 -7.55 6.44
C GLU A 38 7.50 -6.82 5.29
N PHE A 39 6.82 -6.65 4.14
CA PHE A 39 7.33 -5.84 3.03
C PHE A 39 7.58 -4.39 3.44
N LYS A 40 6.66 -3.78 4.18
CA LYS A 40 6.81 -2.42 4.71
C LYS A 40 7.98 -2.30 5.67
N LYS A 41 8.17 -3.26 6.59
CA LYS A 41 9.31 -3.29 7.51
C LYS A 41 10.63 -3.39 6.76
N ALA A 42 10.76 -4.37 5.86
CA ALA A 42 11.96 -4.54 5.04
C ALA A 42 12.26 -3.27 4.22
N THR A 43 11.24 -2.65 3.63
CA THR A 43 11.43 -1.38 2.90
C THR A 43 11.86 -0.23 3.82
N SER A 44 11.35 -0.18 5.05
CA SER A 44 11.74 0.83 6.05
C SER A 44 13.17 0.64 6.52
N GLU A 45 13.55 -0.59 6.86
CA GLU A 45 14.92 -0.95 7.26
C GLU A 45 15.91 -0.59 6.16
N LEU A 46 15.61 -0.93 4.89
CA LEU A 46 16.40 -0.50 3.75
C LEU A 46 16.47 1.04 3.66
N LYS A 47 15.37 1.75 3.88
CA LYS A 47 15.35 3.22 3.86
C LYS A 47 16.17 3.86 4.99
N ASP A 48 16.30 3.18 6.12
CA ASP A 48 17.07 3.63 7.27
C ASP A 48 18.57 3.27 7.12
N GLU A 49 18.87 2.15 6.45
CA GLU A 49 20.25 1.70 6.13
C GLU A 49 20.85 2.48 4.95
N PHE A 50 20.07 2.73 3.91
CA PHE A 50 20.35 3.69 2.85
C PHE A 50 19.79 5.03 3.28
N ASP A 51 20.48 5.74 4.20
CA ASP A 51 20.05 7.02 4.77
C ASP A 51 19.55 7.97 3.67
N MET A 52 18.26 7.93 3.36
CA MET A 52 17.67 8.74 2.29
C MET A 52 17.68 10.22 2.68
N ARG A 53 18.12 10.56 3.90
CA ARG A 53 18.47 11.91 4.30
C ARG A 53 19.68 12.44 3.55
N GLU A 54 20.61 11.59 3.08
CA GLU A 54 21.70 12.00 2.18
C GLU A 54 21.18 12.18 0.74
N ILE A 55 20.38 11.25 0.22
CA ILE A 55 19.84 11.32 -1.16
C ILE A 55 18.91 12.53 -1.35
N ASP A 56 18.02 12.83 -0.38
CA ASP A 56 17.14 14.01 -0.45
C ASP A 56 17.90 15.33 -0.17
N GLN A 57 19.03 15.30 0.54
CA GLN A 57 19.86 16.50 0.76
C GLN A 57 20.78 16.82 -0.42
N ASP A 58 21.32 15.82 -1.10
CA ASP A 58 22.15 16.03 -2.31
C ASP A 58 21.31 16.54 -3.49
N PHE A 59 20.10 15.99 -3.72
CA PHE A 59 19.20 16.52 -4.75
C PHE A 59 18.75 17.97 -4.51
N LYS A 60 18.63 18.40 -3.24
CA LYS A 60 18.28 19.79 -2.88
C LYS A 60 19.46 20.76 -3.00
N LYS A 61 20.69 20.31 -2.75
CA LYS A 61 21.90 21.15 -2.91
C LYS A 61 22.19 21.43 -4.38
N ASP A 62 22.10 20.43 -5.24
CA ASP A 62 22.38 20.58 -6.67
C ASP A 62 21.37 21.50 -7.39
N THR A 63 20.11 21.49 -6.95
CA THR A 63 19.07 22.34 -7.54
C THR A 63 19.16 23.81 -7.09
N GLN A 64 19.69 24.07 -5.90
CA GLN A 64 19.86 25.44 -5.36
C GLN A 64 21.08 26.15 -5.97
N ASP A 65 22.19 25.44 -6.19
CA ASP A 65 23.41 26.03 -6.78
C ASP A 65 23.18 26.51 -8.23
N TYR A 66 22.33 25.82 -8.99
CA TYR A 66 21.95 26.21 -10.36
C TYR A 66 21.00 27.42 -10.42
N LYS A 67 20.31 27.77 -9.33
CA LYS A 67 19.44 28.95 -9.27
C LYS A 67 20.14 30.21 -8.75
N LEU A 68 21.35 30.09 -8.22
CA LEU A 68 22.15 31.21 -7.70
C LEU A 68 23.25 31.69 -8.66
N LYS A 69 23.34 31.14 -9.87
CA LYS A 69 24.29 31.51 -10.92
C LYS A 69 23.55 31.99 -12.17
#